data_AF-A0A2V1B7K6-F1
#
_entry.id   AF-A0A2V1B7K6-F1
#
_cell.length_a   1.000
_cell.length_b   1.000
_cell.length_c   1.000
_cell.angle_alpha   90.00
_cell.angle_beta   90.00
_cell.angle_gamma   90.00
#
_symmetry.space_group_name_H-M   'P 1'
#
loop_
_entity.id
_entity.type
_entity.pdbx_description
1 polymer ?
#
loop_
_entity_poly.entity_id
_entity_poly.type
_entity_poly.pdbx_seq_one_letter_code
_entity_poly.pdbx_strand_id
1 'polypeptide(L)'
;MRWSPGNRRAQLTYILLICITALYYLHLTFLASGPTKFDPSYGRLGETTPSSKVAVATFLCENYVGDENAVDNYFVGARTLHYQLKIAAETKMLREDIPFLVVVTRAVSQENRERLVRDGATVVVVDDVKLPWWVKTGVKKWKDQFTKLRIFEMVEYERILFIDSDTLITHPIDGIFSSPLIQHSSSTLSNLTHQIKNDEALLPAHYLFAARSDNALAGERDHAYPPISTSTVFSAGFWLAAPSNEMFIYLMSVMQHWKRFDPFTMEQSLLNYAFRREGPMPWRELDPIWSATWPNQADWEAGVVSLHEKWWVVGPDDLREKWRAAKGEMEAYFDGRG
;
A
#
# COMPACT_ATOMS: atom_id res chain seq x y z
N MET A 1 -36.92 -52.06 -18.08
CA MET A 1 -35.72 -52.00 -18.94
C MET A 1 -34.74 -53.07 -18.46
N ARG A 2 -34.68 -54.24 -19.12
CA ARG A 2 -33.84 -55.38 -18.71
C ARG A 2 -32.39 -55.11 -19.12
N TRP A 3 -31.47 -55.14 -18.17
CA TRP A 3 -30.05 -54.96 -18.42
C TRP A 3 -29.44 -56.26 -18.97
N SER A 4 -28.80 -56.16 -20.14
CA SER A 4 -28.09 -57.26 -20.82
C SER A 4 -26.87 -57.72 -20.01
N PRO A 5 -26.63 -59.04 -19.84
CA PRO A 5 -25.49 -59.58 -19.07
C PRO A 5 -24.12 -59.20 -19.63
N GLY A 6 -24.02 -58.85 -20.92
CA GLY A 6 -22.78 -58.42 -21.55
C GLY A 6 -22.29 -57.03 -21.13
N ASN A 7 -23.18 -56.20 -20.57
CA ASN A 7 -22.87 -54.81 -20.21
C ASN A 7 -22.27 -54.67 -18.80
N ARG A 8 -22.47 -55.64 -17.91
CA ARG A 8 -21.98 -55.54 -16.53
C ARG A 8 -20.47 -55.51 -16.43
N ARG A 9 -19.76 -56.31 -17.24
CA ARG A 9 -18.29 -56.31 -17.26
C ARG A 9 -17.75 -54.99 -17.78
N ALA A 10 -18.27 -54.49 -18.90
CA ALA A 10 -17.87 -53.19 -19.47
C ALA A 10 -18.16 -52.02 -18.52
N GLN A 11 -19.30 -52.04 -17.82
CA GLN A 11 -19.67 -51.04 -16.82
C GLN A 11 -18.77 -51.08 -15.58
N LEU A 12 -18.44 -52.28 -15.10
CA LEU A 12 -17.49 -52.45 -13.99
C LEU A 12 -16.09 -51.95 -14.38
N THR A 13 -15.64 -52.24 -15.60
CA THR A 13 -14.35 -51.72 -16.12
C THR A 13 -14.37 -50.19 -16.23
N TYR A 14 -15.47 -49.60 -16.70
CA TYR A 14 -15.61 -48.15 -16.83
C TYR A 14 -15.66 -47.44 -15.46
N ILE A 15 -16.40 -48.01 -14.49
CA ILE A 15 -16.43 -47.51 -13.11
C ILE A 15 -15.04 -47.61 -12.48
N LEU A 16 -14.34 -48.74 -12.66
CA LEU A 16 -12.99 -48.93 -12.14
C LEU A 16 -12.01 -47.90 -12.74
N LEU A 17 -12.10 -47.64 -14.04
CA LEU A 17 -11.31 -46.59 -14.71
C LEU A 17 -11.61 -45.21 -14.13
N ILE A 18 -12.87 -44.83 -13.94
CA ILE A 18 -13.22 -43.55 -13.31
C ILE A 18 -12.67 -43.46 -11.89
N CYS A 19 -12.79 -44.53 -11.09
CA CYS A 19 -12.25 -44.57 -9.74
C CYS A 19 -10.72 -44.45 -9.73
N ILE A 20 -10.01 -45.14 -10.64
CA ILE A 20 -8.56 -45.04 -10.76
C ILE A 20 -8.14 -43.63 -11.19
N THR A 21 -8.83 -43.03 -12.16
CA THR A 21 -8.52 -41.66 -12.61
C THR A 21 -8.84 -40.63 -11.54
N ALA A 22 -9.93 -40.80 -10.78
CA ALA A 22 -10.28 -39.94 -9.65
C ALA A 22 -9.29 -40.11 -8.49
N LEU A 23 -8.87 -41.34 -8.19
CA LEU A 23 -7.83 -41.62 -7.20
C LEU A 23 -6.47 -41.10 -7.65
N TYR A 24 -6.13 -41.21 -8.92
CA TYR A 24 -4.88 -40.66 -9.48
C TYR A 24 -4.91 -39.13 -9.50
N TYR A 25 -6.06 -38.52 -9.81
CA TYR A 25 -6.27 -37.08 -9.71
C TYR A 25 -6.19 -36.60 -8.25
N LEU A 26 -6.82 -37.31 -7.31
CA LEU A 26 -6.70 -37.05 -5.88
C LEU A 26 -5.26 -37.25 -5.40
N HIS A 27 -4.58 -38.30 -5.85
CA HIS A 27 -3.20 -38.61 -5.50
C HIS A 27 -2.24 -37.55 -6.06
N LEU A 28 -2.42 -37.09 -7.30
CA LEU A 28 -1.66 -35.97 -7.87
C LEU A 28 -1.93 -34.66 -7.14
N THR A 29 -3.19 -34.36 -6.83
CA THR A 29 -3.55 -33.10 -6.14
C THR A 29 -3.11 -33.07 -4.67
N PHE A 30 -3.13 -34.22 -3.98
CA PHE A 30 -2.70 -34.29 -2.58
C PHE A 30 -1.19 -34.55 -2.38
N LEU A 31 -0.47 -35.16 -3.34
CA LEU A 31 0.99 -35.33 -3.26
C LEU A 31 1.81 -34.24 -3.98
N ALA A 32 1.22 -33.46 -4.90
CA ALA A 32 1.92 -32.31 -5.48
C ALA A 32 2.12 -31.14 -4.50
N SER A 33 1.65 -31.26 -3.25
CA SER A 33 1.73 -30.19 -2.25
C SER A 33 2.55 -30.63 -1.01
N GLY A 34 3.81 -30.99 -1.23
CA GLY A 34 4.81 -31.14 -0.16
C GLY A 34 5.62 -29.85 0.06
N PRO A 35 6.14 -29.59 1.27
CA PRO A 35 6.61 -28.26 1.68
C PRO A 35 8.05 -27.96 1.24
N THR A 36 8.24 -26.83 0.56
CA THR A 36 8.92 -25.65 1.13
C THR A 36 8.52 -24.42 0.32
N LYS A 37 7.61 -23.59 0.87
CA LYS A 37 7.34 -22.22 0.35
C LYS A 37 8.27 -21.19 0.99
N PHE A 38 9.40 -21.64 1.49
CA PHE A 38 10.39 -20.76 2.04
C PHE A 38 11.71 -21.11 1.39
N ASP A 39 12.21 -20.16 0.62
CA ASP A 39 13.54 -20.20 0.06
C ASP A 39 14.32 -19.04 0.70
N PRO A 40 15.34 -19.33 1.54
CA PRO A 40 16.14 -18.29 2.18
C PRO A 40 17.00 -17.49 1.20
N SER A 41 17.05 -17.87 -0.09
CA SER A 41 17.75 -17.15 -1.15
C SER A 41 16.85 -16.24 -1.99
N TYR A 42 15.52 -16.42 -1.93
CA TYR A 42 14.56 -15.69 -2.74
C TYR A 42 14.20 -14.34 -2.13
N GLY A 43 14.16 -13.25 -2.90
CA GLY A 43 13.73 -11.93 -2.41
C GLY A 43 14.55 -11.43 -1.21
N ARG A 44 15.88 -11.39 -1.35
CA ARG A 44 16.77 -10.84 -0.33
C ARG A 44 16.84 -9.33 -0.45
N LEU A 45 16.82 -8.66 0.69
CA LEU A 45 17.05 -7.22 0.82
C LEU A 45 18.31 -6.98 1.63
N GLY A 46 19.02 -5.91 1.27
CA GLY A 46 20.12 -5.35 2.04
C GLY A 46 19.66 -4.34 3.10
N GLU A 47 20.56 -4.04 4.03
CA GLU A 47 20.41 -2.93 4.95
C GLU A 47 20.63 -1.59 4.24
N THR A 48 20.03 -0.51 4.75
CA THR A 48 20.35 0.82 4.22
C THR A 48 21.62 1.38 4.84
N THR A 49 22.28 2.20 4.05
CA THR A 49 23.41 3.04 4.45
C THR A 49 23.02 4.51 4.29
N PRO A 50 23.82 5.47 4.80
CA PRO A 50 23.57 6.88 4.55
C PRO A 50 23.51 7.26 3.06
N SER A 51 24.16 6.48 2.18
CA SER A 51 24.15 6.65 0.72
C SER A 51 23.05 5.88 -0.01
N SER A 52 22.20 5.13 0.71
CA SER A 52 21.08 4.41 0.08
C SER A 52 20.07 5.40 -0.52
N LYS A 53 19.57 5.06 -1.71
CA LYS A 53 18.54 5.79 -2.41
C LYS A 53 17.20 5.54 -1.76
N VAL A 54 16.67 6.57 -1.12
CA VAL A 54 15.34 6.54 -0.54
C VAL A 54 14.45 7.55 -1.24
N ALA A 55 13.14 7.33 -1.24
CA ALA A 55 12.18 8.25 -1.83
C ALA A 55 10.94 8.43 -0.95
N VAL A 56 10.28 9.56 -1.13
CA VAL A 56 8.89 9.76 -0.66
C VAL A 56 7.99 9.72 -1.88
N ALA A 57 6.87 9.01 -1.80
CA ALA A 57 5.94 8.81 -2.90
C ALA A 57 4.50 9.16 -2.51
N THR A 58 3.73 9.66 -3.47
CA THR A 58 2.27 9.72 -3.41
C THR A 58 1.69 9.11 -4.68
N PHE A 59 0.37 8.94 -4.74
CA PHE A 59 -0.31 8.33 -5.87
C PHE A 59 -1.50 9.16 -6.35
N LEU A 60 -1.61 9.31 -7.67
CA LEU A 60 -2.76 9.91 -8.35
C LEU A 60 -3.32 8.97 -9.41
N CYS A 61 -4.65 8.90 -9.47
CA CYS A 61 -5.39 8.16 -10.48
C CYS A 61 -6.36 9.08 -11.23
N GLU A 62 -7.22 8.48 -12.06
CA GLU A 62 -8.27 9.21 -12.78
C GLU A 62 -9.09 10.08 -11.82
N ASN A 63 -9.44 11.29 -12.26
CA ASN A 63 -10.37 12.13 -11.53
C ASN A 63 -11.79 11.62 -11.78
N TYR A 64 -12.41 11.06 -10.74
CA TYR A 64 -13.78 10.52 -10.81
C TYR A 64 -14.86 11.53 -10.43
N VAL A 65 -14.52 12.82 -10.30
CA VAL A 65 -15.55 13.84 -10.12
C VAL A 65 -16.35 13.95 -11.42
N GLY A 66 -17.65 13.66 -11.35
CA GLY A 66 -18.54 13.59 -12.52
C GLY A 66 -18.86 14.94 -13.17
N ASP A 67 -18.23 16.02 -12.72
CA ASP A 67 -18.27 17.37 -13.30
C ASP A 67 -16.84 17.74 -13.69
N GLU A 68 -16.61 17.92 -14.99
CA GLU A 68 -15.30 18.30 -15.55
C GLU A 68 -14.79 19.65 -15.04
N ASN A 69 -15.69 20.51 -14.53
CA ASN A 69 -15.34 21.81 -13.97
C ASN A 69 -15.05 21.76 -12.46
N ALA A 70 -15.28 20.62 -11.81
CA ALA A 70 -15.05 20.50 -10.39
C ALA A 70 -13.55 20.35 -10.09
N VAL A 71 -13.13 20.98 -9.00
CA VAL A 71 -11.73 20.93 -8.54
C VAL A 71 -11.32 19.50 -8.25
N ASP A 72 -10.26 19.04 -8.91
CA ASP A 72 -9.58 17.79 -8.58
C ASP A 72 -8.80 17.96 -7.27
N ASN A 73 -9.47 17.69 -6.16
CA ASN A 73 -8.89 17.84 -4.82
C ASN A 73 -7.68 16.92 -4.59
N TYR A 74 -7.61 15.75 -5.23
CA TYR A 74 -6.45 14.86 -5.08
C TYR A 74 -5.26 15.41 -5.86
N PHE A 75 -5.47 15.91 -7.07
CA PHE A 75 -4.43 16.62 -7.82
C PHE A 75 -3.91 17.84 -7.06
N VAL A 76 -4.81 18.69 -6.54
CA VAL A 76 -4.43 19.82 -5.67
C VAL A 76 -3.69 19.33 -4.43
N GLY A 77 -4.17 18.27 -3.79
CA GLY A 77 -3.52 17.65 -2.64
C GLY A 77 -2.09 17.20 -2.94
N ALA A 78 -1.83 16.57 -4.09
CA ALA A 78 -0.48 16.14 -4.48
C ALA A 78 0.46 17.32 -4.74
N ARG A 79 -0.05 18.42 -5.31
CA ARG A 79 0.71 19.68 -5.47
C ARG A 79 1.02 20.31 -4.11
N THR A 80 0.04 20.37 -3.21
CA THR A 80 0.23 20.86 -1.83
C THR A 80 1.22 19.99 -1.07
N LEU A 81 1.15 18.66 -1.20
CA LEU A 81 2.09 17.74 -0.59
C LEU A 81 3.50 17.92 -1.13
N HIS A 82 3.66 18.08 -2.45
CA HIS A 82 4.96 18.41 -3.06
C HIS A 82 5.53 19.71 -2.48
N TYR A 83 4.72 20.76 -2.40
CA TYR A 83 5.12 22.05 -1.84
C TYR A 83 5.59 21.93 -0.40
N GLN A 84 4.81 21.27 0.46
CA GLN A 84 5.17 21.02 1.86
C GLN A 84 6.50 20.27 1.97
N LEU A 85 6.70 19.21 1.19
CA LEU A 85 7.88 18.35 1.30
C LEU A 85 9.15 18.92 0.68
N LYS A 86 9.06 19.78 -0.34
CA LYS A 86 10.24 20.24 -1.11
C LYS A 86 10.51 21.73 -1.01
N ILE A 87 9.55 22.55 -0.57
CA ILE A 87 9.64 24.02 -0.70
C ILE A 87 9.37 24.74 0.61
N ALA A 88 8.26 24.42 1.30
CA ALA A 88 7.82 25.14 2.49
C ALA A 88 8.90 25.13 3.59
N ALA A 89 9.25 26.30 4.11
CA ALA A 89 10.43 26.44 4.98
C ALA A 89 10.34 25.60 6.27
N GLU A 90 9.14 25.42 6.81
CA GLU A 90 8.88 24.72 8.07
C GLU A 90 8.82 23.18 7.89
N THR A 91 8.48 22.69 6.70
CA THR A 91 8.13 21.28 6.48
C THR A 91 8.98 20.59 5.42
N LYS A 92 9.77 21.35 4.64
CA LYS A 92 10.64 20.78 3.62
C LYS A 92 11.60 19.76 4.21
N MET A 93 11.80 18.66 3.49
CA MET A 93 12.80 17.67 3.84
C MET A 93 14.19 18.30 3.91
N LEU A 94 14.97 17.92 4.92
CA LEU A 94 16.32 18.45 5.13
C LEU A 94 17.31 17.87 4.11
N ARG A 95 17.09 16.62 3.71
CA ARG A 95 17.81 15.93 2.65
C ARG A 95 17.27 16.30 1.27
N GLU A 96 18.06 17.05 0.51
CA GLU A 96 17.70 17.45 -0.86
C GLU A 96 17.75 16.29 -1.86
N ASP A 97 18.56 15.26 -1.58
CA ASP A 97 18.76 14.08 -2.43
C ASP A 97 17.55 13.14 -2.50
N ILE A 98 16.60 13.27 -1.56
CA ILE A 98 15.38 12.46 -1.53
C ILE A 98 14.36 13.04 -2.53
N PRO A 99 13.99 12.31 -3.60
CA PRO A 99 12.97 12.75 -4.52
C PRO A 99 11.58 12.59 -3.90
N PHE A 100 10.66 13.46 -4.35
CA PHE A 100 9.23 13.26 -4.18
C PHE A 100 8.64 12.72 -5.48
N LEU A 101 8.18 11.47 -5.44
CA LEU A 101 7.61 10.75 -6.56
C LEU A 101 6.09 10.92 -6.57
N VAL A 102 5.54 11.38 -7.68
CA VAL A 102 4.10 11.36 -7.91
C VAL A 102 3.82 10.22 -8.86
N VAL A 103 3.41 9.08 -8.31
CA VAL A 103 3.08 7.88 -9.07
C VAL A 103 1.70 8.08 -9.68
N VAL A 104 1.60 8.00 -11.00
CA VAL A 104 0.36 8.30 -11.72
C VAL A 104 -0.09 7.16 -12.62
N THR A 105 -1.39 6.91 -12.68
CA THR A 105 -1.94 6.06 -13.74
C THR A 105 -1.92 6.80 -15.08
N ARG A 106 -2.05 6.05 -16.18
CA ARG A 106 -2.15 6.64 -17.53
C ARG A 106 -3.40 7.50 -17.73
N ALA A 107 -4.40 7.37 -16.85
CA ALA A 107 -5.66 8.10 -16.90
C ALA A 107 -5.56 9.53 -16.35
N VAL A 108 -4.53 9.86 -15.56
CA VAL A 108 -4.25 11.26 -15.17
C VAL A 108 -3.99 12.08 -16.44
N SER A 109 -4.61 13.25 -16.60
CA SER A 109 -4.44 14.04 -17.85
C SER A 109 -2.97 14.41 -18.11
N GLN A 110 -2.62 14.58 -19.39
CA GLN A 110 -1.27 15.04 -19.76
C GLN A 110 -0.98 16.42 -19.16
N GLU A 111 -1.96 17.31 -19.16
CA GLU A 111 -1.85 18.64 -18.56
C GLU A 111 -1.52 18.58 -17.06
N ASN A 112 -2.20 17.72 -16.29
CA ASN A 112 -1.91 17.55 -14.86
C ASN A 112 -0.50 17.00 -14.64
N ARG A 113 -0.08 16.02 -15.46
CA ARG A 113 1.29 15.47 -15.40
C ARG A 113 2.34 16.54 -15.70
N GLU A 114 2.14 17.33 -16.76
CA GLU A 114 3.05 18.43 -17.13
C GLU A 114 3.06 19.52 -16.07
N ARG A 115 1.92 19.80 -15.41
CA ARG A 115 1.87 20.75 -14.31
C ARG A 115 2.68 20.26 -13.10
N LEU A 116 2.57 18.99 -12.72
CA LEU A 116 3.38 18.42 -11.63
C LEU A 116 4.89 18.50 -11.93
N VAL A 117 5.28 18.23 -13.19
CA VAL A 117 6.68 18.38 -13.62
C VAL A 117 7.14 19.84 -13.54
N ARG A 118 6.30 20.80 -13.98
CA ARG A 118 6.60 22.24 -13.87
C ARG A 118 6.74 22.70 -12.42
N ASP A 119 5.93 22.14 -11.52
CA ASP A 119 6.02 22.41 -10.09
C ASP A 119 7.30 21.82 -9.46
N GLY A 120 8.00 20.90 -10.14
CA GLY A 120 9.26 20.30 -9.70
C GLY A 120 9.13 18.87 -9.16
N ALA A 121 7.96 18.25 -9.28
CA ALA A 121 7.74 16.87 -8.85
C ALA A 121 8.30 15.86 -9.86
N THR A 122 8.76 14.70 -9.36
CA THR A 122 9.15 13.58 -10.22
C THR A 122 7.92 12.73 -10.53
N VAL A 123 7.38 12.84 -11.75
CA VAL A 123 6.19 12.09 -12.17
C VAL A 123 6.58 10.71 -12.68
N VAL A 124 6.03 9.64 -12.09
CA VAL A 124 6.27 8.25 -12.49
C VAL A 124 4.98 7.65 -13.02
N VAL A 125 4.89 7.47 -14.34
CA VAL A 125 3.70 6.86 -14.98
C VAL A 125 3.79 5.34 -14.89
N VAL A 126 2.79 4.71 -14.29
CA VAL A 126 2.71 3.26 -14.12
C VAL A 126 1.50 2.67 -14.83
N ASP A 127 1.57 1.37 -15.14
CA ASP A 127 0.45 0.61 -15.66
C ASP A 127 -0.49 0.19 -14.54
N ASP A 128 -1.79 0.21 -14.84
CA ASP A 128 -2.83 -0.21 -13.91
C ASP A 128 -2.60 -1.65 -13.41
N VAL A 129 -2.93 -1.90 -12.15
CA VAL A 129 -2.98 -3.24 -11.59
C VAL A 129 -4.29 -3.90 -12.03
N LYS A 130 -4.19 -5.05 -12.70
CA LYS A 130 -5.35 -5.80 -13.18
C LYS A 130 -6.08 -6.45 -12.00
N LEU A 131 -7.33 -6.05 -11.80
CA LEU A 131 -8.16 -6.62 -10.75
C LEU A 131 -8.92 -7.86 -11.22
N PRO A 132 -8.98 -8.92 -10.41
CA PRO A 132 -9.87 -10.04 -10.69
C PRO A 132 -11.32 -9.64 -10.45
N TRP A 133 -12.25 -10.39 -11.06
CA TRP A 133 -13.70 -10.10 -11.07
C TRP A 133 -14.34 -9.90 -9.69
N TRP A 134 -13.65 -10.38 -8.66
CA TRP A 134 -14.16 -10.51 -7.31
C TRP A 134 -13.74 -9.38 -6.38
N VAL A 135 -12.63 -8.70 -6.72
CA VAL A 135 -12.20 -7.46 -6.08
C VAL A 135 -13.10 -6.36 -6.64
N LYS A 136 -14.28 -6.27 -6.05
CA LYS A 136 -15.31 -5.29 -6.38
C LYS A 136 -15.61 -4.48 -5.15
N THR A 137 -15.58 -3.18 -5.37
CA THR A 137 -15.98 -2.17 -4.42
C THR A 137 -17.19 -1.46 -5.02
N GLY A 138 -18.13 -1.00 -4.19
CA GLY A 138 -19.28 -0.23 -4.69
C GLY A 138 -18.90 1.11 -5.35
N VAL A 139 -17.62 1.49 -5.31
CA VAL A 139 -17.10 2.77 -5.77
C VAL A 139 -16.13 2.54 -6.94
N LYS A 140 -16.38 3.19 -8.09
CA LYS A 140 -15.59 3.03 -9.34
C LYS A 140 -14.10 3.34 -9.17
N LYS A 141 -13.76 4.39 -8.40
CA LYS A 141 -12.38 4.87 -8.22
C LYS A 141 -11.47 3.94 -7.42
N TRP A 142 -12.06 3.08 -6.61
CA TRP A 142 -11.35 2.21 -5.69
C TRP A 142 -10.56 1.12 -6.41
N LYS A 143 -10.88 0.84 -7.68
CA LYS A 143 -10.09 -0.06 -8.51
C LYS A 143 -8.63 0.42 -8.67
N ASP A 144 -8.45 1.74 -8.76
CA ASP A 144 -7.13 2.31 -9.07
C ASP A 144 -6.21 2.35 -7.86
N GLN A 145 -6.74 2.22 -6.64
CA GLN A 145 -5.92 2.27 -5.43
C GLN A 145 -4.96 1.07 -5.33
N PHE A 146 -5.31 -0.07 -5.92
CA PHE A 146 -4.37 -1.19 -6.06
C PHE A 146 -3.16 -0.86 -6.95
N THR A 147 -3.25 0.12 -7.84
CA THR A 147 -2.11 0.54 -8.67
C THR A 147 -1.00 1.19 -7.82
N LYS A 148 -1.28 1.66 -6.60
CA LYS A 148 -0.25 2.05 -5.62
C LYS A 148 0.77 0.94 -5.36
N LEU A 149 0.38 -0.33 -5.48
CA LEU A 149 1.25 -1.48 -5.25
C LEU A 149 2.42 -1.54 -6.25
N ARG A 150 2.36 -0.82 -7.37
CA ARG A 150 3.48 -0.63 -8.31
C ARG A 150 4.71 -0.01 -7.65
N ILE A 151 4.57 0.65 -6.50
CA ILE A 151 5.69 1.14 -5.68
C ILE A 151 6.63 0.00 -5.28
N PHE A 152 6.14 -1.23 -5.10
CA PHE A 152 7.00 -2.38 -4.79
C PHE A 152 7.91 -2.78 -5.97
N GLU A 153 7.61 -2.36 -7.20
CA GLU A 153 8.47 -2.64 -8.37
C GLU A 153 9.57 -1.58 -8.56
N MET A 154 9.57 -0.49 -7.77
CA MET A 154 10.57 0.60 -7.83
C MET A 154 11.87 0.22 -7.12
N VAL A 155 12.47 -0.89 -7.54
CA VAL A 155 13.63 -1.55 -6.92
C VAL A 155 14.94 -0.77 -7.09
N GLU A 156 14.92 0.37 -7.78
CA GLU A 156 16.02 1.34 -7.80
C GLU A 156 16.16 2.13 -6.49
N TYR A 157 15.14 2.07 -5.61
CA TYR A 157 15.16 2.63 -4.25
C TYR A 157 15.22 1.51 -3.21
N GLU A 158 16.04 1.69 -2.18
CA GLU A 158 16.10 0.76 -1.07
C GLU A 158 14.91 0.93 -0.12
N ARG A 159 14.37 2.15 0.03
CA ARG A 159 13.20 2.44 0.87
C ARG A 159 12.32 3.49 0.23
N ILE A 160 11.01 3.28 0.28
CA ILE A 160 10.02 4.27 -0.13
C ILE A 160 9.03 4.49 1.00
N LEU A 161 8.88 5.75 1.41
CA LEU A 161 7.76 6.19 2.24
C LEU A 161 6.60 6.60 1.32
N PHE A 162 5.45 5.97 1.47
CA PHE A 162 4.22 6.38 0.83
C PHE A 162 3.39 7.27 1.75
N ILE A 163 2.83 8.35 1.17
CA ILE A 163 1.93 9.28 1.83
C ILE A 163 0.76 9.60 0.88
N ASP A 164 -0.48 9.41 1.32
CA ASP A 164 -1.64 9.84 0.56
C ASP A 164 -1.67 11.37 0.38
N SER A 165 -2.18 11.85 -0.74
CA SER A 165 -2.14 13.26 -1.12
C SER A 165 -3.03 14.18 -0.27
N ASP A 166 -3.89 13.62 0.57
CA ASP A 166 -4.74 14.33 1.54
C ASP A 166 -4.09 14.44 2.92
N THR A 167 -2.80 14.77 2.92
CA THR A 167 -2.00 14.85 4.15
C THR A 167 -1.50 16.27 4.41
N LEU A 168 -1.63 16.73 5.65
CA LEU A 168 -0.98 17.93 6.17
C LEU A 168 0.35 17.51 6.82
N ILE A 169 1.45 18.09 6.34
CA ILE A 169 2.78 17.90 6.91
C ILE A 169 3.06 19.03 7.88
N THR A 170 3.59 18.71 9.05
CA THR A 170 3.83 19.69 10.13
C THR A 170 5.32 19.92 10.40
N HIS A 171 6.18 18.97 10.01
CA HIS A 171 7.63 19.02 10.22
C HIS A 171 8.37 18.27 9.09
N PRO A 172 9.71 18.43 8.96
CA PRO A 172 10.51 17.66 8.01
C PRO A 172 10.40 16.14 8.25
N ILE A 173 10.00 15.41 7.21
CA ILE A 173 9.64 13.98 7.33
C ILE A 173 10.80 13.01 7.09
N ASP A 174 11.87 13.46 6.46
CA ASP A 174 12.99 12.62 6.01
C ASP A 174 13.81 11.99 7.16
N GLY A 175 13.63 12.48 8.39
CA GLY A 175 14.16 11.84 9.59
C GLY A 175 13.73 10.37 9.76
N ILE A 176 12.59 9.98 9.19
CA ILE A 176 12.06 8.61 9.31
C ILE A 176 13.03 7.56 8.76
N PHE A 177 13.79 7.90 7.71
CA PHE A 177 14.76 6.99 7.08
C PHE A 177 15.99 6.72 7.95
N SER A 178 16.22 7.54 8.98
CA SER A 178 17.32 7.36 9.93
C SER A 178 16.96 6.45 11.10
N SER A 179 15.70 6.04 11.23
CA SER A 179 15.27 5.12 12.28
C SER A 179 15.89 3.73 12.07
N PRO A 180 16.46 3.09 13.11
CA PRO A 180 16.93 1.70 13.02
C PRO A 180 15.84 0.73 12.56
N LEU A 181 14.57 1.01 12.90
CA LEU A 181 13.42 0.23 12.46
C LEU A 181 13.28 0.23 10.93
N ILE A 182 13.75 1.28 10.26
CA ILE A 182 13.70 1.44 8.81
C ILE A 182 14.98 0.98 8.14
N GLN A 183 16.13 1.14 8.80
CA GLN A 183 17.43 0.79 8.23
C GLN A 183 17.58 -0.72 8.03
N HIS A 184 17.10 -1.53 8.98
CA HIS A 184 17.21 -2.99 8.93
C HIS A 184 15.97 -3.64 8.32
N SER A 185 16.13 -4.56 7.37
CA SER A 185 15.02 -5.40 6.88
C SER A 185 14.64 -6.49 7.91
N SER A 186 13.41 -7.00 7.84
CA SER A 186 12.97 -8.18 8.58
C SER A 186 13.27 -9.44 7.79
N SER A 187 13.53 -10.54 8.51
CA SER A 187 13.41 -11.88 7.93
C SER A 187 11.96 -12.35 7.99
N THR A 188 11.48 -12.97 6.93
CA THR A 188 10.21 -13.71 6.92
C THR A 188 10.29 -14.84 7.94
N LEU A 189 9.26 -14.97 8.77
CA LEU A 189 9.20 -15.93 9.86
C LEU A 189 8.96 -17.34 9.32
N SER A 190 10.07 -18.07 9.07
CA SER A 190 10.06 -19.40 8.47
C SER A 190 9.14 -20.38 9.20
N ASN A 191 9.08 -20.31 10.53
CA ASN A 191 8.19 -21.13 11.36
C ASN A 191 6.70 -20.86 11.12
N LEU A 192 6.31 -19.71 10.55
CA LEU A 192 4.92 -19.35 10.26
C LEU A 192 4.55 -19.49 8.76
N THR A 193 5.50 -19.86 7.91
CA THR A 193 5.25 -20.03 6.46
C THR A 193 4.27 -21.15 6.13
N HIS A 194 4.04 -22.08 7.05
CA HIS A 194 2.99 -23.09 6.93
C HIS A 194 1.57 -22.48 6.86
N GLN A 195 1.39 -21.22 7.30
CA GLN A 195 0.12 -20.50 7.20
C GLN A 195 -0.19 -19.98 5.78
N ILE A 196 0.84 -19.86 4.92
CA ILE A 196 0.69 -19.42 3.53
C ILE A 196 -0.16 -20.44 2.79
N LYS A 197 -1.09 -19.99 1.94
CA LYS A 197 -1.99 -20.88 1.19
C LYS A 197 -1.29 -21.45 -0.05
N ASN A 198 -1.57 -22.71 -0.41
CA ASN A 198 -0.80 -23.45 -1.44
C ASN A 198 -0.91 -22.87 -2.85
N ASP A 199 -1.87 -21.99 -3.05
CA ASP A 199 -2.14 -21.26 -4.27
C ASP A 199 -1.50 -19.86 -4.30
N GLU A 200 -0.89 -19.40 -3.21
CA GLU A 200 -0.14 -18.14 -3.14
C GLU A 200 1.32 -18.32 -3.59
N ALA A 201 1.91 -17.25 -4.15
CA ALA A 201 3.31 -17.24 -4.55
C ALA A 201 4.25 -17.26 -3.33
N LEU A 202 5.52 -17.52 -3.63
CA LEU A 202 6.60 -17.60 -2.64
C LEU A 202 6.78 -16.25 -1.92
N LEU A 203 7.00 -16.30 -0.60
CA LEU A 203 7.36 -15.10 0.16
C LEU A 203 8.83 -14.77 -0.04
N PRO A 204 9.20 -13.48 -0.13
CA PRO A 204 10.60 -13.08 -0.07
C PRO A 204 11.20 -13.45 1.30
N ALA A 205 12.49 -13.80 1.31
CA ALA A 205 13.23 -14.13 2.52
C ALA A 205 13.36 -12.92 3.44
N HIS A 206 13.56 -11.73 2.86
CA HIS A 206 13.60 -10.47 3.59
C HIS A 206 12.50 -9.54 3.10
N TYR A 207 11.93 -8.76 4.01
CA TYR A 207 10.95 -7.72 3.69
C TYR A 207 11.15 -6.52 4.61
N LEU A 208 10.61 -5.38 4.23
CA LEU A 208 10.32 -4.31 5.18
C LEU A 208 8.97 -3.73 4.82
N PHE A 209 8.08 -3.72 5.81
CA PHE A 209 6.82 -2.99 5.74
C PHE A 209 6.54 -2.43 7.14
N ALA A 210 6.48 -1.11 7.23
CA ALA A 210 6.22 -0.38 8.45
C ALA A 210 5.07 0.60 8.21
N ALA A 211 4.16 0.74 9.17
CA ALA A 211 2.99 1.58 9.03
C ALA A 211 2.58 2.14 10.40
N ARG A 212 1.46 2.87 10.45
CA ARG A 212 0.82 3.29 11.70
C ARG A 212 -0.52 2.59 11.88
N SER A 213 -0.77 2.16 13.11
CA SER A 213 -2.08 1.69 13.55
C SER A 213 -3.15 2.70 13.18
N ASP A 214 -4.28 2.21 12.65
CA ASP A 214 -5.38 3.09 12.26
C ASP A 214 -6.16 3.56 13.49
N ASN A 215 -6.19 4.88 13.72
CA ASN A 215 -6.92 5.49 14.83
C ASN A 215 -8.44 5.30 14.72
N ALA A 216 -8.96 4.88 13.56
CA ALA A 216 -10.34 4.43 13.43
C ALA A 216 -10.72 3.35 14.46
N LEU A 217 -9.75 2.53 14.88
CA LEU A 217 -9.94 1.47 15.88
C LEU A 217 -9.48 1.87 17.29
N ALA A 218 -9.05 3.12 17.48
CA ALA A 218 -8.53 3.65 18.74
C ALA A 218 -9.34 4.84 19.29
N GLY A 219 -10.56 5.05 18.81
CA GLY A 219 -11.44 6.14 19.24
C GLY A 219 -11.60 7.27 18.22
N GLU A 220 -11.16 7.07 16.97
CA GLU A 220 -11.28 8.06 15.89
C GLU A 220 -10.71 9.41 16.32
N ARG A 221 -11.52 10.48 16.36
CA ARG A 221 -11.09 11.82 16.79
C ARG A 221 -10.81 11.94 18.28
N ASP A 222 -11.43 11.10 19.10
CA ASP A 222 -11.35 11.18 20.56
C ASP A 222 -10.20 10.32 21.13
N HIS A 223 -9.33 9.79 20.27
CA HIS A 223 -8.17 9.02 20.69
C HIS A 223 -7.17 9.89 21.48
N ALA A 224 -6.51 9.28 22.49
CA ALA A 224 -5.46 9.95 23.26
C ALA A 224 -4.13 10.01 22.49
N TYR A 225 -3.24 10.93 22.86
CA TYR A 225 -1.85 10.91 22.41
C TYR A 225 -0.89 10.44 23.53
N PRO A 226 0.01 9.46 23.26
CA PRO A 226 0.05 8.63 22.06
C PRO A 226 -1.17 7.69 21.96
N PRO A 227 -1.61 7.31 20.74
CA PRO A 227 -2.74 6.41 20.56
C PRO A 227 -2.49 5.05 21.22
N ILE A 228 -3.56 4.44 21.72
CA ILE A 228 -3.49 3.08 22.27
C ILE A 228 -3.18 2.12 21.12
N SER A 229 -2.03 1.44 21.19
CA SER A 229 -1.55 0.50 20.18
C SER A 229 -2.25 -0.86 20.29
N THR A 230 -3.57 -0.89 20.13
CA THR A 230 -4.39 -2.11 20.15
C THR A 230 -4.83 -2.57 18.76
N SER A 231 -4.53 -1.80 17.71
CA SER A 231 -5.00 -2.11 16.38
C SER A 231 -4.23 -3.25 15.73
N THR A 232 -4.97 -4.26 15.28
CA THR A 232 -4.45 -5.28 14.36
C THR A 232 -4.37 -4.77 12.92
N VAL A 233 -4.92 -3.58 12.66
CA VAL A 233 -5.06 -2.95 11.35
C VAL A 233 -4.26 -1.65 11.28
N PHE A 234 -3.46 -1.48 10.23
CA PHE A 234 -2.83 -0.20 9.91
C PHE A 234 -3.59 0.56 8.81
N SER A 235 -3.36 1.87 8.75
CA SER A 235 -3.81 2.72 7.64
C SER A 235 -2.86 2.59 6.44
N ALA A 236 -3.41 2.44 5.24
CA ALA A 236 -2.63 2.42 4.00
C ALA A 236 -2.36 3.82 3.41
N GLY A 237 -2.75 4.89 4.12
CA GLY A 237 -2.41 6.26 3.73
C GLY A 237 -1.01 6.70 4.14
N PHE A 238 -0.35 5.95 5.03
CA PHE A 238 1.01 6.21 5.47
C PHE A 238 1.75 4.91 5.78
N TRP A 239 2.69 4.52 4.92
CA TRP A 239 3.50 3.32 5.12
C TRP A 239 4.86 3.44 4.46
N LEU A 240 5.84 2.73 5.00
CA LEU A 240 7.19 2.65 4.48
C LEU A 240 7.50 1.20 4.13
N ALA A 241 7.95 0.96 2.90
CA ALA A 241 8.38 -0.36 2.48
C ALA A 241 9.76 -0.35 1.85
N ALA A 242 10.39 -1.51 1.82
CA ALA A 242 11.46 -1.80 0.87
C ALA A 242 10.82 -2.36 -0.41
N PRO A 243 10.99 -1.72 -1.57
CA PRO A 243 10.57 -2.27 -2.85
C PRO A 243 11.17 -3.66 -3.10
N SER A 244 10.36 -4.56 -3.65
CA SER A 244 10.75 -5.93 -4.03
C SER A 244 9.75 -6.47 -5.06
N ASN A 245 10.28 -6.90 -6.22
CA ASN A 245 9.48 -7.56 -7.25
C ASN A 245 8.84 -8.85 -6.71
N GLU A 246 9.55 -9.59 -5.85
CA GLU A 246 9.05 -10.79 -5.19
C GLU A 246 7.87 -10.48 -4.27
N MET A 247 7.95 -9.39 -3.50
CA MET A 247 6.84 -8.91 -2.69
C MET A 247 5.64 -8.53 -3.57
N PHE A 248 5.88 -7.79 -4.67
CA PHE A 248 4.82 -7.44 -5.61
C PHE A 248 4.13 -8.69 -6.19
N ILE A 249 4.91 -9.68 -6.65
CA ILE A 249 4.41 -10.96 -7.17
C ILE A 249 3.56 -11.67 -6.10
N TYR A 250 4.01 -11.70 -4.85
CA TYR A 250 3.25 -12.28 -3.75
C TYR A 250 1.91 -11.55 -3.54
N LEU A 251 1.91 -10.22 -3.42
CA LEU A 251 0.68 -9.44 -3.24
C LEU A 251 -0.30 -9.65 -4.40
N MET A 252 0.20 -9.70 -5.64
CA MET A 252 -0.61 -10.00 -6.82
C MET A 252 -1.20 -11.41 -6.77
N SER A 253 -0.43 -12.41 -6.32
CA SER A 253 -0.91 -13.79 -6.18
C SER A 253 -2.05 -13.88 -5.17
N VAL A 254 -1.90 -13.30 -3.98
CA VAL A 254 -2.94 -13.24 -2.93
C VAL A 254 -4.23 -12.64 -3.50
N MET A 255 -4.10 -11.56 -4.29
CA MET A 255 -5.24 -10.89 -4.92
C MET A 255 -6.01 -11.77 -5.91
N GLN A 256 -5.38 -12.75 -6.57
CA GLN A 256 -6.09 -13.63 -7.52
C GLN A 256 -7.07 -14.59 -6.85
N HIS A 257 -7.01 -14.79 -5.53
CA HIS A 257 -7.80 -15.80 -4.84
C HIS A 257 -9.06 -15.24 -4.18
N TRP A 258 -10.22 -15.74 -4.62
CA TRP A 258 -11.53 -15.34 -4.10
C TRP A 258 -11.61 -15.42 -2.57
N LYS A 259 -12.08 -14.34 -1.94
CA LYS A 259 -12.26 -14.21 -0.48
C LYS A 259 -10.98 -14.45 0.32
N ARG A 260 -9.80 -14.24 -0.29
CA ARG A 260 -8.54 -14.34 0.44
C ARG A 260 -8.40 -13.23 1.49
N PHE A 261 -8.92 -12.06 1.17
CA PHE A 261 -9.11 -10.93 2.07
C PHE A 261 -10.47 -10.26 1.79
N ASP A 262 -10.95 -9.44 2.71
CA ASP A 262 -12.15 -8.60 2.51
C ASP A 262 -11.75 -7.31 1.77
N PRO A 263 -12.18 -7.07 0.52
CA PRO A 263 -11.71 -5.93 -0.28
C PRO A 263 -12.38 -4.60 0.12
N PHE A 264 -13.10 -4.53 1.23
CA PHE A 264 -13.83 -3.32 1.66
C PHE A 264 -12.95 -2.05 1.72
N THR A 265 -11.73 -2.14 2.28
CA THR A 265 -10.76 -1.03 2.29
C THR A 265 -9.68 -1.17 1.21
N MET A 266 -10.00 -1.83 0.10
CA MET A 266 -9.18 -1.89 -1.11
C MET A 266 -7.79 -2.52 -0.88
N GLU A 267 -6.72 -1.85 -1.31
CA GLU A 267 -5.33 -2.28 -1.14
C GLU A 267 -4.95 -2.35 0.34
N GLN A 268 -5.54 -1.51 1.21
CA GLN A 268 -5.29 -1.59 2.65
C GLN A 268 -5.65 -2.97 3.19
N SER A 269 -6.77 -3.55 2.77
CA SER A 269 -7.15 -4.91 3.18
C SER A 269 -6.17 -5.97 2.70
N LEU A 270 -5.68 -5.85 1.47
CA LEU A 270 -4.67 -6.77 0.92
C LEU A 270 -3.35 -6.66 1.70
N LEU A 271 -2.90 -5.44 1.96
CA LEU A 271 -1.69 -5.18 2.73
C LEU A 271 -1.85 -5.65 4.19
N ASN A 272 -3.00 -5.40 4.83
CA ASN A 272 -3.28 -5.91 6.17
C ASN A 272 -3.32 -7.44 6.19
N TYR A 273 -3.87 -8.11 5.17
CA TYR A 273 -3.76 -9.56 5.06
C TYR A 273 -2.30 -10.00 4.94
N ALA A 274 -1.54 -9.42 4.03
CA ALA A 274 -0.16 -9.81 3.73
C ALA A 274 0.77 -9.62 4.93
N PHE A 275 0.59 -8.52 5.66
CA PHE A 275 1.48 -8.10 6.73
C PHE A 275 0.87 -8.22 8.14
N ARG A 276 -0.27 -8.90 8.32
CA ARG A 276 -0.93 -9.10 9.63
C ARG A 276 0.04 -9.56 10.74
N ARG A 277 -0.23 -9.16 11.98
CA ARG A 277 0.66 -9.36 13.14
C ARG A 277 0.97 -10.83 13.43
N GLU A 278 0.02 -11.71 13.19
CA GLU A 278 0.11 -13.15 13.40
C GLU A 278 0.64 -13.93 12.17
N GLY A 279 0.90 -13.20 11.07
CA GLY A 279 1.37 -13.75 9.80
C GLY A 279 2.88 -13.93 9.74
N PRO A 280 3.40 -14.47 8.62
CA PRO A 280 4.83 -14.71 8.43
C PRO A 280 5.66 -13.44 8.18
N MET A 281 5.00 -12.32 7.84
CA MET A 281 5.64 -11.04 7.55
C MET A 281 4.95 -9.91 8.33
N PRO A 282 4.93 -9.92 9.67
CA PRO A 282 4.23 -8.89 10.44
C PRO A 282 4.78 -7.50 10.12
N TRP A 283 3.88 -6.53 9.94
CA TRP A 283 4.26 -5.12 9.78
C TRP A 283 4.89 -4.57 11.06
N ARG A 284 5.78 -3.59 10.90
CA ARG A 284 6.44 -2.88 12.01
C ARG A 284 5.68 -1.61 12.36
N GLU A 285 5.39 -1.42 13.65
CA GLU A 285 4.75 -0.19 14.11
C GLU A 285 5.73 0.97 14.05
N LEU A 286 5.37 2.03 13.33
CA LEU A 286 6.10 3.30 13.34
C LEU A 286 5.80 4.08 14.62
N ASP A 287 6.74 4.90 15.07
CA ASP A 287 6.52 5.81 16.20
C ASP A 287 5.28 6.72 15.96
N PRO A 288 4.40 6.93 16.95
CA PRO A 288 3.23 7.81 16.85
C PRO A 288 3.53 9.22 16.33
N ILE A 289 4.76 9.73 16.49
CA ILE A 289 5.16 11.03 15.94
C ILE A 289 5.04 11.09 14.41
N TRP A 290 5.13 9.95 13.71
CA TRP A 290 5.21 9.98 12.25
C TRP A 290 3.88 10.24 11.55
N SER A 291 2.79 9.63 12.02
CA SER A 291 1.49 9.81 11.38
C SER A 291 0.32 9.49 12.28
N ALA A 292 -0.75 10.28 12.12
CA ALA A 292 -2.06 10.05 12.72
C ALA A 292 -3.16 10.07 11.64
N THR A 293 -4.01 9.04 11.62
CA THR A 293 -5.34 9.13 11.00
C THR A 293 -6.32 9.72 12.02
N TRP A 294 -7.44 10.28 11.57
CA TRP A 294 -8.40 10.96 12.47
C TRP A 294 -7.74 12.00 13.40
N PRO A 295 -6.85 12.88 12.87
CA PRO A 295 -6.00 13.71 13.69
C PRO A 295 -6.79 14.68 14.58
N ASN A 296 -6.32 14.93 15.79
CA ASN A 296 -6.91 15.91 16.69
C ASN A 296 -5.89 16.93 17.17
N GLN A 297 -6.33 17.84 18.05
CA GLN A 297 -5.48 18.90 18.57
C GLN A 297 -4.29 18.34 19.39
N ALA A 298 -4.45 17.18 20.05
CA ALA A 298 -3.37 16.57 20.81
C ALA A 298 -2.25 16.04 19.89
N ASP A 299 -2.59 15.48 18.71
CA ASP A 299 -1.59 15.09 17.71
C ASP A 299 -0.80 16.30 17.22
N TRP A 300 -1.47 17.42 16.98
CA TRP A 300 -0.83 18.68 16.57
C TRP A 300 0.12 19.19 17.66
N GLU A 301 -0.34 19.27 18.91
CA GLU A 301 0.46 19.73 20.05
C GLU A 301 1.66 18.83 20.34
N ALA A 302 1.52 17.53 20.08
CA ALA A 302 2.62 16.58 20.18
C ALA A 302 3.64 16.67 19.03
N GLY A 303 3.32 17.42 17.96
CA GLY A 303 4.20 17.58 16.81
C GLY A 303 4.16 16.41 15.83
N VAL A 304 3.02 15.70 15.71
CA VAL A 304 2.88 14.60 14.73
C VAL A 304 3.12 15.13 13.33
N VAL A 305 4.07 14.51 12.62
CA VAL A 305 4.67 14.98 11.36
C VAL A 305 3.68 14.94 10.20
N SER A 306 2.83 13.92 10.13
CA SER A 306 1.83 13.73 9.07
C SER A 306 0.43 13.54 9.66
N LEU A 307 -0.48 14.45 9.32
CA LEU A 307 -1.88 14.39 9.73
C LEU A 307 -2.73 14.03 8.52
N HIS A 308 -3.31 12.83 8.53
CA HIS A 308 -4.04 12.26 7.40
C HIS A 308 -5.54 12.44 7.56
N GLU A 309 -6.15 13.26 6.69
CA GLU A 309 -7.59 13.51 6.67
C GLU A 309 -8.01 14.10 5.32
N LYS A 310 -9.28 13.91 4.92
CA LYS A 310 -9.83 14.59 3.74
C LYS A 310 -10.12 16.07 4.05
N TRP A 311 -9.07 16.87 4.21
CA TRP A 311 -9.10 18.25 4.72
C TRP A 311 -10.07 19.20 4.00
N TRP A 312 -10.33 18.95 2.72
CA TRP A 312 -11.31 19.71 1.95
C TRP A 312 -12.77 19.45 2.38
N VAL A 313 -13.08 18.31 3.03
CA VAL A 313 -14.43 17.97 3.51
C VAL A 313 -14.52 17.89 5.04
N VAL A 314 -13.61 17.17 5.69
CA VAL A 314 -13.66 16.82 7.11
C VAL A 314 -12.36 17.22 7.82
N GLY A 315 -12.37 17.29 9.15
CA GLY A 315 -11.25 17.81 9.95
C GLY A 315 -11.73 18.71 11.09
N PRO A 316 -10.97 18.86 12.19
CA PRO A 316 -11.13 19.97 13.12
C PRO A 316 -10.88 21.28 12.35
N ASP A 317 -11.66 22.31 12.62
CA ASP A 317 -11.65 23.53 11.81
C ASP A 317 -10.28 24.23 11.80
N ASP A 318 -9.59 24.23 12.93
CA ASP A 318 -8.25 24.79 13.10
C ASP A 318 -7.19 24.03 12.26
N LEU A 319 -7.24 22.70 12.20
CA LEU A 319 -6.35 21.90 11.37
C LEU A 319 -6.67 22.04 9.88
N ARG A 320 -7.96 22.17 9.54
CA ARG A 320 -8.39 22.47 8.16
C ARG A 320 -7.90 23.83 7.70
N GLU A 321 -7.93 24.84 8.57
CA GLU A 321 -7.39 26.17 8.28
C GLU A 321 -5.89 26.11 7.98
N LYS A 322 -5.12 25.31 8.72
CA LYS A 322 -3.69 25.08 8.45
C LYS A 322 -3.46 24.43 7.10
N TRP A 323 -4.23 23.39 6.75
CA TRP A 323 -4.12 22.78 5.43
C TRP A 323 -4.50 23.76 4.30
N ARG A 324 -5.55 24.57 4.49
CA ARG A 324 -5.93 25.62 3.53
C ARG A 324 -4.84 26.68 3.39
N ALA A 325 -4.15 27.04 4.46
CA ALA A 325 -3.02 27.96 4.43
C ALA A 325 -1.87 27.37 3.60
N ALA A 326 -1.45 26.14 3.87
CA ALA A 326 -0.42 25.44 3.10
C ALA A 326 -0.78 25.33 1.60
N LYS A 327 -2.06 25.05 1.30
CA LYS A 327 -2.58 25.07 -0.07
C LYS A 327 -2.47 26.47 -0.70
N GLY A 328 -2.87 27.52 0.01
CA GLY A 328 -2.82 28.90 -0.49
C GLY A 328 -1.38 29.39 -0.73
N GLU A 329 -0.45 29.00 0.13
CA GLU A 329 0.99 29.25 -0.05
C GLU A 329 1.55 28.55 -1.29
N MET A 330 1.15 27.30 -1.51
CA MET A 330 1.50 26.54 -2.71
C MET A 330 0.98 27.22 -3.98
N GLU A 331 -0.29 27.64 -4.00
CA GLU A 331 -0.89 28.35 -5.14
C GLU A 331 -0.14 29.66 -5.40
N ALA A 332 0.10 30.47 -4.36
CA ALA A 332 0.85 31.71 -4.47
C ALA A 332 2.29 31.49 -4.99
N TYR A 333 2.96 30.42 -4.55
CA TYR A 333 4.34 30.11 -4.95
C TYR A 333 4.44 29.70 -6.42
N PHE A 334 3.59 28.78 -6.88
CA PHE A 334 3.69 28.26 -8.25
C PHE A 334 2.99 29.14 -9.28
N ASP A 335 1.83 29.71 -8.97
CA ASP A 335 1.09 30.54 -9.93
C ASP A 335 1.68 31.95 -10.03
N GLY A 336 2.37 32.43 -8.99
CA GLY A 336 3.15 33.67 -9.03
C GLY A 336 4.45 33.58 -9.86
N ARG A 337 4.82 32.37 -10.31
CA ARG A 337 6.00 32.09 -11.15
C ARG A 337 5.65 31.69 -12.59
N GLY A 338 4.37 31.81 -12.96
CA GLY A 338 3.82 31.48 -14.27
C GLY A 338 4.24 32.42 -15.39
#